data_AF-A0A0M0HPW1-F1
#
_entry.id   AF-A0A0M0HPW1-F1
#
_cell.length_a   1.000
_cell.length_b   1.000
_cell.length_c   1.000
_cell.angle_alpha   90.00
_cell.angle_beta   90.00
_cell.angle_gamma   90.00
#
_symmetry.space_group_name_H-M   'P 1'
#
loop_
_entity.id
_entity.type
_entity.pdbx_description
1 polymer ?
#
loop_
_entity_poly.entity_id
_entity_poly.type
_entity_poly.pdbx_seq_one_letter_code
_entity_poly.pdbx_strand_id
1 'polypeptide(L)'
;HDHDHDHDHDHDHDHDHDHHNDADGEHKHDEHHDHDHEEHHEHDEHAEHESSHGEFTIEYHYQCEQFSQLESINTSWFELFSSTQAIKANLLTDTKQSAVRLDKNNSEISL
;
A
#
# COMPACT_ATOMS: atom_id res chain seq x y z
N HIS A 1 -7.99 19.50 -41.30
CA HIS A 1 -7.34 20.81 -41.36
C HIS A 1 -6.65 21.04 -40.02
N ASP A 2 -5.47 20.43 -39.95
CA ASP A 2 -4.20 20.95 -39.43
C ASP A 2 -4.21 21.74 -38.12
N HIS A 3 -3.55 21.18 -37.11
CA HIS A 3 -2.52 21.92 -36.37
C HIS A 3 -1.38 20.98 -35.96
N ASP A 4 -0.18 21.42 -36.34
CA ASP A 4 1.12 20.77 -36.32
C ASP A 4 1.70 20.44 -34.94
N HIS A 5 2.66 19.51 -34.99
CA HIS A 5 3.61 19.14 -33.95
C HIS A 5 4.62 20.26 -33.66
N ASP A 6 5.07 20.39 -32.42
CA ASP A 6 6.47 20.73 -32.13
C ASP A 6 6.92 20.11 -30.78
N HIS A 7 8.00 19.34 -30.86
CA HIS A 7 8.77 18.76 -29.76
C HIS A 7 10.01 19.62 -29.56
N ASP A 8 10.22 20.16 -28.36
CA ASP A 8 11.52 20.70 -27.96
C ASP A 8 12.02 19.96 -26.71
N HIS A 9 13.07 19.18 -26.93
CA HIS A 9 13.92 18.56 -25.92
C HIS A 9 15.20 19.40 -25.83
N ASP A 10 15.36 20.20 -24.78
CA ASP A 10 16.65 20.80 -24.44
C ASP A 10 17.38 19.89 -23.44
N HIS A 11 18.39 19.18 -23.95
CA HIS A 11 19.44 18.52 -23.18
C HIS A 11 20.72 19.35 -23.30
N ASP A 12 21.05 20.11 -22.26
CA ASP A 12 22.38 20.68 -22.08
C ASP A 12 23.26 19.71 -21.29
N HIS A 13 24.27 19.19 -21.98
CA HIS A 13 25.48 18.58 -21.41
C HIS A 13 26.62 19.58 -21.58
N ASP A 14 27.35 19.92 -20.50
CA ASP A 14 28.83 19.90 -20.56
C ASP A 14 29.54 20.11 -19.21
N HIS A 15 30.79 19.64 -19.20
CA HIS A 15 31.92 19.87 -18.27
C HIS A 15 32.22 18.85 -17.17
N ASP A 16 32.85 17.74 -17.58
CA ASP A 16 34.32 17.52 -17.47
C ASP A 16 35.03 18.02 -16.19
N HIS A 17 35.53 17.09 -15.36
CA HIS A 17 36.74 17.27 -14.56
C HIS A 17 37.44 15.92 -14.33
N ASP A 18 38.24 15.55 -15.33
CA ASP A 18 39.39 14.67 -15.15
C ASP A 18 40.45 15.36 -14.26
N HIS A 19 40.84 14.72 -13.15
CA HIS A 19 42.10 14.99 -12.48
C HIS A 19 42.67 13.69 -11.91
N HIS A 20 43.52 13.06 -12.70
CA HIS A 20 44.55 12.13 -12.25
C HIS A 20 45.46 12.80 -11.22
N ASN A 21 45.81 12.08 -10.14
CA ASN A 21 47.20 12.04 -9.71
C ASN A 21 47.51 10.74 -8.95
N ASP A 22 48.31 9.90 -9.60
CA ASP A 22 49.01 8.76 -9.03
C ASP A 22 50.10 9.22 -8.04
N ALA A 23 50.24 8.52 -6.92
CA ALA A 23 51.50 8.45 -6.17
C ALA A 23 51.54 7.18 -5.30
N ASP A 24 52.18 6.14 -5.84
CA ASP A 24 52.82 5.05 -5.12
C ASP A 24 53.81 5.58 -4.05
N GLY A 25 53.83 4.96 -2.86
CA GLY A 25 54.84 5.28 -1.84
C GLY A 25 54.57 4.68 -0.45
N GLU A 26 55.03 3.45 -0.28
CA GLU A 26 55.19 2.63 0.94
C GLU A 26 55.27 3.34 2.31
N HIS A 27 54.49 2.86 3.30
CA HIS A 27 54.93 2.77 4.70
C HIS A 27 54.25 1.59 5.42
N LYS A 28 55.08 0.67 5.91
CA LYS A 28 54.78 -0.48 6.79
C LYS A 28 54.58 -0.06 8.25
N HIS A 29 54.08 -1.03 9.04
CA HIS A 29 53.88 -1.12 10.51
C HIS A 29 52.39 -1.15 10.88
N ASP A 30 51.90 -2.04 11.74
CA ASP A 30 52.46 -3.21 12.41
C ASP A 30 51.26 -4.01 12.95
N GLU A 31 51.51 -5.27 13.23
CA GLU A 31 50.65 -6.33 13.71
C GLU A 31 49.79 -5.94 14.93
N HIS A 32 48.53 -6.39 14.95
CA HIS A 32 47.92 -6.94 16.17
C HIS A 32 46.77 -7.92 15.84
N HIS A 33 47.11 -9.20 16.01
CA HIS A 33 46.30 -10.26 16.61
C HIS A 33 44.98 -10.70 15.96
N ASP A 34 45.11 -11.74 15.14
CA ASP A 34 44.51 -13.06 15.30
C ASP A 34 43.52 -13.23 16.48
N HIS A 35 42.24 -13.42 16.14
CA HIS A 35 41.33 -14.30 16.86
C HIS A 35 40.36 -14.93 15.85
N ASP A 36 40.77 -16.10 15.38
CA ASP A 36 39.93 -17.23 15.00
C ASP A 36 38.74 -17.39 15.97
N HIS A 37 37.52 -17.20 15.45
CA HIS A 37 36.32 -17.86 15.92
C HIS A 37 35.36 -17.99 14.76
N GLU A 38 35.41 -19.18 14.15
CA GLU A 38 34.27 -19.81 13.53
C GLU A 38 32.99 -19.54 14.31
N GLU A 39 31.99 -19.00 13.64
CA GLU A 39 30.61 -19.41 13.81
C GLU A 39 29.81 -18.86 12.62
N HIS A 40 29.69 -19.70 11.59
CA HIS A 40 28.58 -19.67 10.66
C HIS A 40 27.28 -19.77 11.48
N HIS A 41 26.71 -18.65 11.88
CA HIS A 41 25.27 -18.58 12.17
C HIS A 41 24.55 -18.32 10.86
N GLU A 42 24.63 -19.32 9.98
CA GLU A 42 23.49 -19.72 9.19
C GLU A 42 22.42 -20.15 10.19
N HIS A 43 21.52 -19.25 10.56
CA HIS A 43 20.16 -19.63 10.92
C HIS A 43 19.27 -18.55 10.33
N ASP A 44 18.99 -18.82 9.06
CA ASP A 44 17.84 -18.41 8.30
C ASP A 44 16.57 -18.70 9.12
N GLU A 45 16.25 -17.78 10.02
CA GLU A 45 14.94 -17.70 10.64
C GLU A 45 14.42 -16.29 10.42
N HIS A 46 14.38 -15.89 9.14
CA HIS A 46 13.22 -15.15 8.67
C HIS A 46 12.02 -16.04 8.93
N ALA A 47 11.51 -15.99 10.17
CA ALA A 47 10.13 -16.32 10.44
C ALA A 47 9.35 -15.34 9.57
N GLU A 48 9.08 -15.78 8.34
CA GLU A 48 8.02 -15.28 7.51
C GLU A 48 6.76 -15.55 8.33
N HIS A 49 6.49 -14.62 9.25
CA HIS A 49 5.17 -14.34 9.71
C HIS A 49 4.44 -13.84 8.48
N GLU A 50 4.10 -14.79 7.60
CA GLU A 50 2.95 -14.67 6.72
C GLU A 50 1.78 -14.47 7.67
N SER A 51 1.61 -13.21 8.07
CA SER A 51 0.41 -12.70 8.68
C SER A 51 -0.65 -12.93 7.61
N SER A 52 -1.20 -14.14 7.60
CA SER A 52 -2.30 -14.55 6.74
C SER A 52 -3.43 -13.60 7.07
N HIS A 53 -3.55 -12.54 6.28
CA HIS A 53 -4.66 -11.63 6.35
C HIS A 53 -5.92 -12.46 6.16
N GLY A 54 -6.62 -12.73 7.26
CA GLY A 54 -7.85 -13.51 7.22
C GLY A 54 -8.89 -12.75 6.43
N GLU A 55 -9.22 -13.26 5.25
CA GLU A 55 -10.39 -12.81 4.49
C GLU A 55 -11.56 -13.72 4.81
N PHE A 56 -12.74 -13.12 4.98
CA PHE A 56 -13.98 -13.84 5.11
C PHE A 56 -15.07 -13.12 4.31
N THR A 57 -15.96 -13.89 3.71
CA THR A 57 -17.12 -13.37 2.96
C THR A 57 -18.39 -13.73 3.70
N ILE A 58 -19.31 -12.79 3.81
CA ILE A 58 -20.63 -13.00 4.40
C ILE A 58 -21.68 -12.48 3.42
N GLU A 59 -22.74 -13.26 3.22
CA GLU A 59 -23.88 -12.90 2.40
C GLU A 59 -25.15 -12.90 3.26
N TYR A 60 -25.96 -11.85 3.12
CA TYR A 60 -27.25 -11.70 3.80
C TYR A 60 -28.33 -11.42 2.76
N HIS A 61 -29.46 -12.12 2.88
CA HIS A 61 -30.65 -11.88 2.06
C HIS A 61 -31.82 -11.45 2.94
N TYR A 62 -32.42 -10.31 2.58
CA TYR A 62 -33.58 -9.74 3.26
C TYR A 62 -34.73 -9.63 2.27
N GLN A 63 -35.93 -9.98 2.71
CA GLN A 63 -37.16 -9.84 1.93
C GLN A 63 -38.02 -8.75 2.57
N CYS A 64 -38.25 -7.65 1.85
CA CYS A 64 -39.14 -6.57 2.27
C CYS A 64 -40.42 -6.61 1.44
N GLU A 65 -41.59 -6.54 2.06
CA GLU A 65 -42.87 -6.48 1.32
C GLU A 65 -43.01 -5.21 0.50
N GLN A 66 -42.46 -4.09 0.97
CA GLN A 66 -42.57 -2.77 0.36
C GLN A 66 -41.18 -2.14 0.15
N PHE A 67 -40.36 -2.77 -0.69
CA PHE A 67 -39.00 -2.27 -0.99
C PHE A 67 -38.99 -0.81 -1.49
N SER A 68 -40.04 -0.37 -2.20
CA SER A 68 -40.16 1.00 -2.71
C SER A 68 -40.25 2.08 -1.62
N GLN A 69 -40.44 1.70 -0.35
CA GLN A 69 -40.46 2.63 0.80
C GLN A 69 -39.16 2.60 1.61
N LEU A 70 -38.14 1.84 1.16
CA LEU A 70 -36.86 1.82 1.83
C LEU A 70 -36.09 3.11 1.52
N GLU A 71 -35.90 3.95 2.54
CA GLU A 71 -35.22 5.25 2.40
C GLU A 71 -33.75 5.20 2.84
N SER A 72 -33.41 4.35 3.82
CA SER A 72 -32.04 4.18 4.27
C SER A 72 -31.72 2.80 4.84
N ILE A 73 -30.43 2.50 4.94
CA ILE A 73 -29.86 1.31 5.58
C ILE A 73 -28.87 1.79 6.64
N ASN A 74 -29.11 1.44 7.91
CA ASN A 74 -28.19 1.72 9.01
C ASN A 74 -27.57 0.42 9.52
N THR A 75 -26.29 0.45 9.90
CA THR A 75 -25.57 -0.71 10.43
C THR A 75 -25.00 -0.46 11.82
N SER A 76 -25.21 -1.43 12.72
CA SER A 76 -24.53 -1.51 14.03
C SER A 76 -23.15 -2.18 13.95
N TRP A 77 -22.62 -2.44 12.75
CA TRP A 77 -21.36 -3.17 12.57
C TRP A 77 -20.22 -2.61 13.42
N PHE A 78 -20.07 -1.28 13.47
CA PHE A 78 -18.96 -0.65 14.19
C PHE A 78 -19.06 -0.74 15.71
N GLU A 79 -20.25 -1.05 16.25
CA GLU A 79 -20.45 -1.35 17.67
C GLU A 79 -19.96 -2.76 17.99
N LEU A 80 -20.24 -3.72 17.09
CA LEU A 80 -19.85 -5.12 17.22
C LEU A 80 -18.36 -5.34 16.92
N PHE A 81 -17.85 -4.64 15.91
CA PHE A 81 -16.47 -4.74 15.40
C PHE A 81 -15.78 -3.39 15.49
N SER A 82 -15.48 -2.97 16.72
CA SER A 82 -14.93 -1.63 16.99
C SER A 82 -13.55 -1.37 16.38
N SER A 83 -12.81 -2.41 15.97
CA SER A 83 -11.54 -2.27 15.26
C SER A 83 -11.71 -1.99 13.76
N THR A 84 -12.89 -2.21 13.17
CA THR A 84 -13.13 -1.91 11.76
C THR A 84 -13.02 -0.41 11.52
N GLN A 85 -12.10 -0.02 10.63
CA GLN A 85 -11.88 1.39 10.29
C GLN A 85 -12.91 1.92 9.31
N ALA A 86 -13.32 1.10 8.34
CA ALA A 86 -14.33 1.49 7.37
C ALA A 86 -14.92 0.28 6.64
N ILE A 87 -16.10 0.49 6.08
CA ILE A 87 -16.75 -0.41 5.12
C ILE A 87 -16.87 0.33 3.81
N LYS A 88 -16.42 -0.29 2.71
CA LYS A 88 -16.69 0.20 1.35
C LYS A 88 -17.87 -0.60 0.81
N ALA A 89 -18.99 0.05 0.57
CA ALA A 89 -20.21 -0.60 0.09
C ALA A 89 -20.55 -0.11 -1.32
N ASN A 90 -20.99 -1.04 -2.17
CA ASN A 90 -21.59 -0.72 -3.45
C ASN A 90 -23.09 -0.97 -3.34
N LEU A 91 -23.88 0.09 -3.51
CA LEU A 91 -25.33 0.04 -3.54
C LEU A 91 -25.79 -0.07 -4.98
N LEU A 92 -26.69 -1.03 -5.24
CA LEU A 92 -27.31 -1.29 -6.53
C LEU A 92 -28.82 -1.42 -6.31
N THR A 93 -29.59 -0.55 -6.95
CA THR A 93 -31.06 -0.60 -7.00
C THR A 93 -31.53 -0.47 -8.44
N ASP A 94 -32.84 -0.56 -8.66
CA ASP A 94 -33.44 -0.36 -9.99
C ASP A 94 -33.21 1.05 -10.55
N THR A 95 -32.95 2.04 -9.69
CA THR A 95 -32.88 3.46 -10.06
C THR A 95 -31.53 4.11 -9.75
N LYS A 96 -30.67 3.46 -8.97
CA LYS A 96 -29.43 4.07 -8.46
C LYS A 96 -28.32 3.03 -8.33
N GLN A 97 -27.10 3.48 -8.66
CA GLN A 97 -25.87 2.79 -8.31
C GLN A 97 -24.92 3.79 -7.65
N SER A 98 -24.34 3.42 -6.52
CA SER A 98 -23.39 4.29 -5.82
C SER A 98 -22.39 3.49 -4.99
N ALA A 99 -21.15 3.97 -4.92
CA ALA A 99 -20.17 3.51 -3.95
C ALA A 99 -20.16 4.45 -2.74
N VAL A 100 -20.30 3.90 -1.55
CA VAL A 100 -20.29 4.65 -0.29
C VAL A 100 -19.24 4.10 0.66
N ARG A 101 -18.67 4.97 1.48
CA ARG A 101 -17.73 4.60 2.54
C ARG A 101 -18.38 4.90 3.88
N LEU A 102 -18.53 3.87 4.70
CA LEU A 102 -19.03 3.97 6.05
C LEU A 102 -17.88 3.91 7.04
N ASP A 103 -18.04 4.59 8.17
CA ASP A 103 -17.17 4.53 9.34
C ASP A 103 -17.99 4.75 10.63
N LYS A 104 -17.31 4.81 11.78
CA LYS A 104 -17.96 4.99 13.09
C LYS A 104 -18.83 6.25 13.21
N ASN A 105 -18.53 7.29 12.44
CA ASN A 105 -19.26 8.56 12.47
C ASN A 105 -20.31 8.65 11.36
N ASN A 106 -20.28 7.74 10.38
CA ASN A 106 -21.19 7.67 9.26
C ASN A 106 -21.52 6.21 8.93
N SER A 107 -22.55 5.67 9.59
CA SER A 107 -22.97 4.27 9.47
C SER A 107 -24.27 4.07 8.67
N GLU A 108 -24.74 5.11 7.99
CA GLU A 108 -26.01 5.09 7.24
C GLU A 108 -25.77 5.23 5.73
N ILE A 109 -26.54 4.46 4.95
CA ILE A 109 -26.61 4.54 3.50
C ILE A 109 -28.01 5.05 3.13
N SER A 110 -28.10 6.20 2.47
CA SER A 110 -29.36 6.72 1.92
C SER A 110 -29.61 6.18 0.50
N LEU A 111 -30.83 5.69 0.26
CA LEU A 111 -31.27 5.13 -1.02
C LEU A 111 -31.75 6.20 -1.98
#